data_AF-A0A850QZP7-F1
#
_entry.id   AF-A0A850QZP7-F1
#
_cell.length_a   1.000
_cell.length_b   1.000
_cell.length_c   1.000
_cell.angle_alpha   90.00
_cell.angle_beta   90.00
_cell.angle_gamma   90.00
#
_symmetry.space_group_name_H-M   'P 1'
#
loop_
_entity.id
_entity.type
_entity.pdbx_description
1 polymer ?
#
loop_
_entity_poly.entity_id
_entity_poly.type
_entity_poly.pdbx_seq_one_letter_code
_entity_poly.pdbx_strand_id
1 'polypeptide(L)'
;QPITSFNYGAGQQQRVLQARNLAIAITIAFSLLGVVVLYSFPETAVFVFAGDNPTLLPEAVQGMQLYFWGLPFEGLLLVGATYFQSINRVKQASILTGGKLIFITLFVILFAKLWGVTGVWLALPVCSLLLVIWMAGQMIKEQKSYQNENK
;
A
#
# COMPACT_ATOMS: atom_id res chain seq x y z
N GLN A 1 8.91 8.81 9.92
CA GLN A 1 9.43 10.05 9.30
C GLN A 1 10.47 10.77 10.17
N PRO A 2 10.24 11.17 11.44
CA PRO A 2 11.26 11.92 12.22
C PRO A 2 12.53 11.11 12.50
N ILE A 3 12.38 9.85 12.92
CA ILE A 3 13.50 8.93 13.20
C ILE A 3 14.35 8.73 11.93
N THR A 4 13.70 8.44 10.81
CA THR A 4 14.37 8.21 9.52
C THR A 4 15.09 9.46 9.03
N SER A 5 14.44 10.63 9.09
CA SER A 5 15.00 11.90 8.62
C SER A 5 16.18 12.37 9.48
N PHE A 6 16.09 12.23 10.82
CA PHE A 6 17.19 12.54 11.73
C PHE A 6 18.43 11.67 11.45
N ASN A 7 18.25 10.35 11.38
CA ASN A 7 19.36 9.43 11.11
C ASN A 7 19.96 9.65 9.71
N TYR A 8 19.14 10.03 8.73
CA TYR A 8 19.61 10.38 7.40
C TYR A 8 20.48 11.64 7.42
N GLY A 9 20.05 12.69 8.11
CA GLY A 9 20.83 13.93 8.29
C GLY A 9 22.13 13.71 9.08
N ALA A 10 22.15 12.73 9.99
CA ALA A 10 23.34 12.33 10.74
C ALA A 10 24.28 11.36 9.98
N GLY A 11 23.99 11.03 8.72
CA GLY A 11 24.78 10.08 7.91
C GLY A 11 24.67 8.62 8.36
N GLN A 12 23.76 8.28 9.28
CA GLN A 12 23.63 6.95 9.87
C GLN A 12 22.74 6.04 9.01
N GLN A 13 23.20 5.73 7.79
CA GLN A 13 22.42 4.98 6.80
C GLN A 13 21.98 3.59 7.28
N GLN A 14 22.79 2.90 8.08
CA GLN A 14 22.40 1.60 8.63
C GLN A 14 21.15 1.71 9.51
N ARG A 15 21.02 2.76 10.32
CA ARG A 15 19.85 3.01 11.16
C ARG A 15 18.63 3.43 10.34
N VAL A 16 18.84 4.13 9.23
CA VAL A 16 17.79 4.44 8.24
C VAL A 16 17.19 3.15 7.67
N LEU A 17 18.04 2.20 7.25
CA LEU A 17 17.59 0.90 6.72
C LEU A 17 16.91 0.04 7.79
N GLN A 18 17.41 0.04 9.03
CA GLN A 18 16.77 -0.67 10.15
C GLN A 18 15.37 -0.12 10.44
N ALA A 19 15.23 1.21 10.52
CA ALA A 19 13.93 1.85 10.74
C ALA A 19 12.95 1.55 9.59
N ARG A 20 13.42 1.58 8.33
CA ARG A 20 12.63 1.20 7.16
C ARG A 20 12.14 -0.23 7.25
N ASN A 21 13.04 -1.18 7.49
CA ASN A 21 12.70 -2.61 7.52
C ASN A 21 11.75 -2.94 8.68
N LEU A 22 11.94 -2.31 9.84
CA LEU A 22 11.02 -2.43 10.97
C LEU A 22 9.63 -1.90 10.63
N ALA A 23 9.54 -0.72 10.02
CA ALA A 23 8.26 -0.15 9.60
C ALA A 23 7.53 -1.04 8.59
N ILE A 24 8.26 -1.61 7.61
CA ILE A 24 7.72 -2.58 6.65
C ILE A 24 7.18 -3.82 7.37
N ALA A 25 7.97 -4.41 8.28
CA ALA A 25 7.58 -5.62 9.00
C ALA A 25 6.32 -5.41 9.86
N ILE A 26 6.28 -4.32 10.63
CA ILE A 26 5.12 -3.96 11.45
C ILE A 26 3.90 -3.74 10.55
N THR A 27 4.05 -3.00 9.45
CA THR A 27 2.95 -2.71 8.53
C THR A 27 2.37 -3.97 7.92
N ILE A 28 3.21 -4.91 7.47
CA ILE A 28 2.76 -6.20 6.94
C ILE A 28 2.05 -7.00 8.04
N ALA A 29 2.61 -7.08 9.25
CA ALA A 29 1.99 -7.82 10.34
C ALA A 29 0.61 -7.27 10.72
N PHE A 30 0.49 -5.95 10.92
CA PHE A 30 -0.77 -5.30 11.26
C PHE A 30 -1.80 -5.39 10.14
N SER A 31 -1.37 -5.20 8.88
CA SER A 31 -2.29 -5.28 7.74
C SER A 31 -2.81 -6.69 7.52
N LEU A 32 -1.96 -7.71 7.61
CA LEU A 32 -2.39 -9.11 7.53
C LEU A 32 -3.33 -9.47 8.68
N LEU A 33 -3.05 -9.02 9.90
CA LEU A 33 -3.97 -9.20 11.03
C LEU A 33 -5.33 -8.55 10.75
N GLY A 34 -5.35 -7.33 10.20
CA GLY A 34 -6.57 -6.66 9.77
C GLY A 34 -7.34 -7.44 8.72
N VAL A 35 -6.65 -7.96 7.70
CA VAL A 35 -7.26 -8.80 6.65
C VAL A 35 -7.87 -10.07 7.25
N VAL A 36 -7.14 -10.76 8.14
CA VAL A 36 -7.64 -11.98 8.80
C VAL A 36 -8.91 -11.69 9.61
N VAL A 37 -8.93 -10.60 10.38
CA VAL A 37 -10.11 -10.20 11.15
C VAL A 37 -11.30 -9.92 10.23
N LEU A 38 -11.08 -9.15 9.16
CA LEU A 38 -12.13 -8.80 8.19
C LEU A 38 -12.67 -10.04 7.45
N TYR A 39 -11.80 -11.01 7.12
CA TYR A 39 -12.18 -12.23 6.43
C TYR A 39 -12.81 -13.29 7.34
N SER A 40 -12.59 -13.21 8.66
CA SER A 40 -13.19 -14.15 9.62
C SER A 40 -14.68 -13.87 9.82
N PHE A 41 -15.11 -12.61 9.68
CA PHE A 41 -16.48 -12.18 9.91
C PHE A 41 -16.97 -11.17 8.85
N PRO A 42 -16.97 -11.54 7.55
CA PRO A 42 -17.25 -10.60 6.47
C PRO A 42 -18.71 -10.13 6.50
N GLU A 43 -19.66 -11.03 6.74
CA GLU A 43 -21.08 -10.69 6.85
C GLU A 43 -21.35 -9.75 8.01
N THR A 44 -20.79 -10.01 9.19
CA THR A 44 -20.93 -9.12 10.36
C THR A 44 -20.35 -7.74 10.08
N ALA A 45 -19.17 -7.67 9.45
CA ALA A 45 -18.52 -6.40 9.10
C ALA A 45 -19.36 -5.59 8.10
N VAL A 46 -19.95 -6.26 7.11
CA VAL A 46 -20.80 -5.61 6.10
C VAL A 46 -22.17 -5.27 6.67
N PHE A 47 -22.75 -6.11 7.53
CA PHE A 47 -24.08 -5.94 8.12
C PHE A 47 -24.21 -4.63 8.90
N VAL A 48 -23.15 -4.19 9.57
CA VAL A 48 -23.11 -2.89 10.27
C VAL A 48 -23.41 -1.71 9.33
N PHE A 49 -23.10 -1.84 8.04
CA PHE A 49 -23.31 -0.80 7.03
C PHE A 49 -24.50 -1.08 6.10
N ALA A 50 -24.66 -2.31 5.64
CA ALA A 50 -25.68 -2.71 4.65
C ALA A 50 -27.00 -3.15 5.29
N GLY A 51 -27.03 -3.42 6.60
CA GLY A 51 -28.16 -4.02 7.28
C GLY A 51 -28.55 -5.37 6.67
N ASP A 52 -29.85 -5.66 6.68
CA ASP A 52 -30.41 -6.93 6.20
C ASP A 52 -30.93 -6.85 4.75
N ASN A 53 -30.31 -6.00 3.92
CA ASN A 53 -30.74 -5.83 2.54
C ASN A 53 -30.27 -7.03 1.68
N PRO A 54 -31.19 -7.88 1.17
CA PRO A 54 -30.85 -9.16 0.56
C PRO A 54 -30.13 -9.02 -0.80
N THR A 55 -30.23 -7.86 -1.46
CA THR A 55 -29.52 -7.61 -2.73
C THR A 55 -28.19 -6.91 -2.52
N LEU A 56 -28.05 -6.14 -1.44
CA LEU A 56 -26.84 -5.36 -1.17
C LEU A 56 -25.78 -6.16 -0.38
N LEU A 57 -26.22 -7.03 0.53
CA LEU A 57 -25.33 -7.80 1.41
C LEU A 57 -24.34 -8.67 0.61
N PRO A 58 -24.77 -9.48 -0.39
CA PRO A 58 -23.84 -10.34 -1.13
C PRO A 58 -22.81 -9.55 -1.94
N GLU A 59 -23.25 -8.47 -2.59
CA GLU A 59 -22.39 -7.58 -3.39
C GLU A 59 -21.37 -6.86 -2.52
N ALA A 60 -21.77 -6.39 -1.33
CA ALA A 60 -20.88 -5.72 -0.41
C ALA A 60 -19.88 -6.68 0.26
N VAL A 61 -20.27 -7.93 0.55
CA VAL A 61 -19.35 -8.98 1.01
C VAL A 61 -18.30 -9.29 -0.05
N GLN A 62 -18.71 -9.47 -1.31
CA GLN A 62 -17.77 -9.71 -2.41
C GLN A 62 -16.83 -8.52 -2.60
N GLY A 63 -17.38 -7.30 -2.61
CA GLY A 63 -16.59 -6.07 -2.74
C GLY A 63 -15.58 -5.90 -1.62
N MET A 64 -15.98 -6.17 -0.38
CA MET A 64 -15.11 -6.16 0.79
C MET A 64 -13.94 -7.14 0.62
N GLN A 65 -14.21 -8.40 0.27
CA GLN A 65 -13.15 -9.40 0.09
C GLN A 65 -12.15 -8.95 -0.98
N LEU A 66 -12.63 -8.53 -2.15
CA LEU A 66 -11.76 -8.11 -3.27
C LEU A 66 -10.95 -6.85 -2.91
N TYR A 67 -11.57 -5.87 -2.27
CA TYR A 67 -10.94 -4.59 -1.96
C TYR A 67 -9.91 -4.70 -0.83
N PHE A 68 -10.28 -5.34 0.29
CA PHE A 68 -9.45 -5.36 1.49
C PHE A 68 -8.22 -6.27 1.39
N TRP A 69 -8.15 -7.13 0.38
CA TRP A 69 -6.90 -7.80 0.03
C TRP A 69 -5.76 -6.80 -0.32
N GLY A 70 -6.11 -5.58 -0.74
CA GLY A 70 -5.15 -4.52 -1.03
C GLY A 70 -4.56 -3.82 0.20
N LEU A 71 -5.08 -4.08 1.41
CA LEU A 71 -4.70 -3.36 2.63
C LEU A 71 -3.19 -3.44 2.96
N PRO A 72 -2.51 -4.60 2.81
CA PRO A 72 -1.05 -4.66 2.98
C PRO A 72 -0.30 -3.79 1.98
N PHE A 73 -0.76 -3.71 0.73
CA PHE A 73 -0.11 -2.89 -0.30
C PHE A 73 -0.28 -1.40 -0.01
N GLU A 74 -1.46 -0.99 0.44
CA GLU A 74 -1.73 0.38 0.86
C GLU A 74 -0.83 0.83 2.00
N GLY A 75 -0.68 -0.01 3.03
CA GLY A 75 0.24 0.25 4.13
C GLY A 75 1.69 0.40 3.64
N LEU A 76 2.14 -0.50 2.78
CA LEU A 76 3.49 -0.46 2.22
C LEU A 76 3.74 0.81 1.39
N LEU A 77 2.77 1.27 0.60
CA LEU A 77 2.89 2.52 -0.15
C LEU A 77 3.05 3.74 0.77
N LEU A 78 2.29 3.78 1.87
CA LEU A 78 2.42 4.84 2.86
C LEU A 78 3.81 4.85 3.51
N VAL A 79 4.30 3.67 3.91
CA VAL A 79 5.65 3.50 4.46
C VAL A 79 6.71 3.93 3.45
N GLY A 80 6.59 3.53 2.18
CA GLY A 80 7.55 3.91 1.15
C GLY A 80 7.53 5.38 0.79
N ALA A 81 6.35 5.99 0.69
CA ALA A 81 6.22 7.42 0.43
C ALA A 81 6.87 8.24 1.56
N THR A 82 6.57 7.90 2.82
CA THR A 82 7.17 8.59 3.98
C THR A 82 8.67 8.31 4.12
N TYR A 83 9.14 7.12 3.74
CA TYR A 83 10.56 6.81 3.66
C TYR A 83 11.26 7.72 2.64
N PHE A 84 10.80 7.75 1.38
CA PHE A 84 11.42 8.58 0.34
C PHE A 84 11.39 10.07 0.67
N GLN A 85 10.31 10.57 1.30
CA GLN A 85 10.27 11.94 1.82
C GLN A 85 11.36 12.19 2.88
N SER A 86 11.58 11.23 3.79
CA SER A 86 12.54 11.36 4.90
C SER A 86 14.00 11.45 4.45
N ILE A 87 14.32 10.94 3.26
CA ILE A 87 15.68 10.89 2.69
C ILE A 87 15.87 11.84 1.50
N ASN A 88 15.01 12.86 1.37
CA ASN A 88 15.03 13.86 0.30
C ASN A 88 14.84 13.30 -1.13
N ARG A 89 14.15 12.15 -1.27
CA ARG A 89 13.77 11.53 -2.54
C ARG A 89 12.33 11.92 -2.93
N VAL A 90 12.08 13.24 -2.99
CA VAL A 90 10.73 13.81 -3.16
C VAL A 90 10.07 13.34 -4.46
N LYS A 91 10.84 13.20 -5.55
CA LYS A 91 10.30 12.71 -6.84
C LYS A 91 9.69 11.31 -6.70
N GLN A 92 10.38 10.38 -6.04
CA GLN A 92 9.88 9.03 -5.81
C GLN A 92 8.61 9.04 -4.95
N ALA A 93 8.60 9.85 -3.89
CA ALA A 93 7.43 10.00 -3.04
C ALA A 93 6.22 10.56 -3.79
N SER A 94 6.42 11.58 -4.63
CA SER A 94 5.36 12.18 -5.45
C SER A 94 4.82 11.22 -6.51
N ILE A 95 5.66 10.35 -7.08
CA ILE A 95 5.19 9.31 -8.00
C ILE A 95 4.31 8.29 -7.27
N LEU A 96 4.66 7.90 -6.04
CA LEU A 96 3.83 6.98 -5.25
C LEU A 96 2.48 7.59 -4.89
N THR A 97 2.45 8.83 -4.40
CA THR A 97 1.20 9.45 -3.93
C THR A 97 0.39 10.03 -5.09
N GLY A 98 1.00 10.86 -5.93
CA GLY A 98 0.36 11.50 -7.07
C GLY A 98 0.10 10.53 -8.23
N GLY A 99 1.04 9.66 -8.55
CA GLY A 99 0.86 8.64 -9.59
C GLY A 99 -0.26 7.67 -9.24
N LYS A 100 -0.42 7.29 -7.96
CA LYS A 100 -1.56 6.48 -7.51
C LYS A 100 -2.90 7.10 -7.84
N LEU A 101 -3.09 8.42 -7.66
CA LEU A 101 -4.36 9.09 -7.96
C LEU A 101 -4.73 8.99 -9.45
N ILE A 102 -3.73 9.04 -10.32
CA ILE A 102 -3.94 8.89 -11.76
C ILE A 102 -4.18 7.41 -12.10
N PHE A 103 -3.34 6.51 -11.61
CA PHE A 103 -3.44 5.08 -11.92
C PHE A 103 -4.72 4.44 -11.39
N ILE A 104 -5.18 4.80 -10.19
CA ILE A 104 -6.44 4.28 -9.66
C ILE A 104 -7.61 4.69 -10.54
N THR A 105 -7.64 5.93 -11.02
CA THR A 105 -8.71 6.43 -11.89
C THR A 105 -8.72 5.66 -13.21
N LEU A 106 -7.54 5.47 -13.83
CA LEU A 106 -7.41 4.68 -15.05
C LEU A 106 -7.83 3.23 -14.86
N PHE A 107 -7.43 2.61 -13.75
CA PHE A 107 -7.73 1.21 -13.47
C PHE A 107 -9.20 0.99 -13.16
N VAL A 108 -9.85 1.91 -12.43
CA VAL A 108 -11.29 1.85 -12.19
C VAL A 108 -12.04 1.90 -13.52
N ILE A 109 -11.72 2.84 -14.41
CA ILE A 109 -12.40 2.96 -15.71
C ILE A 109 -12.16 1.72 -16.58
N LEU A 110 -10.91 1.24 -16.64
CA LEU A 110 -10.55 0.08 -17.46
C LEU A 110 -11.21 -1.20 -16.93
N PHE A 111 -11.08 -1.47 -15.63
CA PHE A 111 -11.59 -2.70 -15.04
C PHE A 111 -13.10 -2.70 -14.93
N ALA A 112 -13.74 -1.56 -14.71
CA ALA A 112 -15.19 -1.44 -14.77
C ALA A 112 -15.73 -1.84 -16.16
N LYS A 113 -15.05 -1.45 -17.24
CA LYS A 113 -15.46 -1.84 -18.61
C LYS A 113 -15.26 -3.34 -18.89
N LEU A 114 -14.27 -3.97 -18.26
CA LEU A 114 -13.94 -5.39 -18.50
C LEU A 114 -14.71 -6.35 -17.61
N TRP A 115 -14.93 -5.99 -16.34
CA TRP A 115 -15.45 -6.88 -15.29
C TRP A 115 -16.60 -6.26 -14.48
N GLY A 116 -17.14 -5.11 -14.90
CA GLY A 116 -18.24 -4.45 -14.19
C GLY A 116 -17.84 -4.05 -12.76
N VAL A 117 -18.76 -4.26 -11.81
CA VAL A 117 -18.60 -3.87 -10.40
C VAL A 117 -17.40 -4.59 -9.75
N THR A 118 -17.19 -5.88 -10.04
CA THR A 118 -16.02 -6.66 -9.59
C THR A 118 -14.70 -5.98 -10.00
N GLY A 119 -14.65 -5.42 -11.20
CA GLY A 119 -13.49 -4.69 -11.70
C GLY A 119 -13.19 -3.42 -10.90
N VAL A 120 -14.22 -2.72 -10.43
CA VAL A 120 -14.07 -1.52 -9.59
C VAL A 120 -13.39 -1.88 -8.26
N TRP A 121 -13.82 -2.98 -7.63
CA TRP A 121 -13.24 -3.45 -6.37
C TRP A 121 -11.78 -3.89 -6.53
N LEU A 122 -11.45 -4.53 -7.66
CA LEU A 122 -10.09 -5.00 -7.97
C LEU A 122 -9.13 -3.88 -8.41
N ALA A 123 -9.64 -2.73 -8.85
CA ALA A 123 -8.80 -1.65 -9.36
C ALA A 123 -7.80 -1.15 -8.30
N LEU A 124 -8.23 -1.02 -7.05
CA LEU A 124 -7.38 -0.57 -5.94
C LEU A 124 -6.26 -1.56 -5.59
N PRO A 125 -6.53 -2.82 -5.22
CA PRO A 125 -5.47 -3.76 -4.86
C PRO A 125 -4.47 -3.96 -5.99
N VAL A 126 -4.92 -3.99 -7.26
CA VAL A 126 -4.03 -4.17 -8.41
C VAL A 126 -3.18 -2.93 -8.66
N CYS A 127 -3.76 -1.72 -8.58
CA CYS A 127 -3.00 -0.47 -8.67
C CYS A 127 -1.92 -0.41 -7.60
N SER A 128 -2.29 -0.70 -6.35
CA SER A 128 -1.38 -0.61 -5.21
C SER A 128 -0.29 -1.67 -5.27
N LEU A 129 -0.60 -2.89 -5.73
CA LEU A 129 0.40 -3.93 -5.96
C LEU A 129 1.47 -3.50 -6.96
N LEU A 130 1.08 -2.93 -8.11
CA LEU A 130 2.03 -2.47 -9.13
C LEU A 130 2.93 -1.36 -8.60
N LEU A 131 2.37 -0.42 -7.84
CA LEU A 131 3.14 0.64 -7.21
C LEU A 131 4.09 0.12 -6.14
N VAL A 132 3.68 -0.90 -5.37
CA VAL A 132 4.56 -1.56 -4.40
C VAL A 132 5.73 -2.27 -5.09
N ILE A 133 5.49 -2.94 -6.22
CA ILE A 133 6.56 -3.57 -7.01
C ILE A 133 7.55 -2.51 -7.49
N TRP A 134 7.04 -1.40 -8.04
CA TRP A 134 7.89 -0.28 -8.47
C TRP A 134 8.68 0.32 -7.30
N MET A 135 8.03 0.55 -6.17
CA MET A 135 8.62 1.08 -4.94
C MET A 135 9.75 0.18 -4.45
N ALA A 136 9.53 -1.13 -4.37
CA ALA A 136 10.53 -2.10 -3.96
C ALA A 136 11.77 -2.04 -4.88
N GLY A 137 11.56 -1.94 -6.20
CA GLY A 137 12.64 -1.74 -7.16
C GLY A 137 13.45 -0.47 -6.91
N GLN A 138 12.79 0.64 -6.58
CA GLN A 138 13.47 1.90 -6.24
C GLN A 138 14.25 1.80 -4.93
N MET A 139 13.68 1.16 -3.90
CA MET A 139 14.35 0.95 -2.61
C MET A 139 15.62 0.10 -2.75
N ILE A 140 15.61 -0.94 -3.61
CA ILE A 140 16.77 -1.79 -3.87
C ILE A 140 17.85 -1.00 -4.62
N LYS A 141 17.48 -0.22 -5.64
CA LYS A 141 18.42 0.64 -6.38
C LYS A 141 19.12 1.63 -5.46
N GLU A 142 18.35 2.26 -4.58
CA GLU A 142 18.86 3.21 -3.61
C GLU A 142 19.82 2.55 -2.61
N GLN A 143 19.48 1.38 -2.08
CA GLN A 143 20.35 0.63 -1.16
C GLN A 143 21.69 0.25 -1.83
N LYS A 144 21.67 -0.14 -3.11
CA LYS A 144 22.90 -0.44 -3.87
C LYS A 144 23.77 0.80 -4.07
N SER A 145 23.16 1.97 -4.33
CA SER A 145 23.89 3.23 -4.46
C SER A 145 24.71 3.54 -3.20
N TYR A 146 24.09 3.40 -2.03
CA TYR A 146 24.77 3.63 -0.75
C TYR A 146 25.88 2.61 -0.44
N GLN A 147 25.74 1.37 -0.90
CA GLN A 147 26.81 0.37 -0.73
C GLN A 147 28.01 0.64 -1.64
N ASN A 148 27.78 1.21 -2.83
CA ASN A 148 28.85 1.54 -3.76
C ASN A 148 29.62 2.81 -3.35
N GLU A 149 28.96 3.77 -2.71
CA GLU A 149 29.61 5.00 -2.22
C GLU A 149 30.49 4.78 -0.97
N ASN A 150 30.28 3.68 -0.23
CA ASN A 150 31.03 3.32 0.97
C ASN A 150 32.08 2.21 0.73
N LYS A 151 32.35 1.84 -0.53
CA LYS A 151 33.47 0.99 -0.94
C LYS A 151 34.62 1.84 -1.44
#